data_AF-W9QJ90-F1
#
_entry.id   AF-W9QJ90-F1
#
_cell.length_a   1.000
_cell.length_b   1.000
_cell.length_c   1.000
_cell.angle_alpha   90.00
_cell.angle_beta   90.00
_cell.angle_gamma   90.00
#
_symmetry.space_group_name_H-M   'P 1'
#
loop_
_entity.id
_entity.type
_entity.pdbx_description
1 polymer ?
#
loop_
_entity_poly.entity_id
_entity_poly.type
_entity_poly.pdbx_seq_one_letter_code
_entity_poly.pdbx_strand_id
1 'polypeptide(L)'
;MDASQSTSTGTGGSSGNGMMVSPANDNATMATVVDDPKQNLNQVINSTQKNLGLLHQLYLTVSSFNAASQLPLLQRLNSLVLELDNMVKLSEKCNIQVPMEVLNLIDDGKNPDEFTRDVINSCISKNQITKGKTDAFKGLRKHLLEELEQTFPDEVESYREIRAASAAELKRQQAQSMMPNGDMKVLKSLDAHSNPLKQSKLNLERKPS
;
A
#
# COMPACT_ATOMS: atom_id res chain seq x y z
N MET A 1 -60.80 -46.99 -37.23
CA MET A 1 -60.18 -46.45 -38.46
C MET A 1 -58.69 -46.76 -38.38
N ASP A 2 -58.09 -47.20 -39.50
CA ASP A 2 -56.67 -47.54 -39.78
C ASP A 2 -55.60 -47.21 -38.71
N ALA A 3 -54.73 -48.16 -38.29
CA ALA A 3 -53.59 -48.79 -39.01
C ALA A 3 -52.38 -47.83 -39.14
N SER A 4 -51.09 -48.17 -38.93
CA SER A 4 -50.33 -49.44 -38.95
C SER A 4 -49.09 -49.37 -38.01
N GLN A 5 -48.72 -50.43 -37.27
CA GLN A 5 -47.52 -51.32 -37.43
C GLN A 5 -46.13 -50.62 -37.57
N SER A 6 -45.17 -50.74 -36.64
CA SER A 6 -44.23 -51.85 -36.29
C SER A 6 -42.87 -51.76 -37.08
N THR A 7 -41.68 -52.29 -36.71
CA THR A 7 -41.25 -53.30 -35.69
C THR A 7 -39.72 -53.22 -35.39
N SER A 8 -39.25 -53.91 -34.33
CA SER A 8 -37.87 -54.37 -33.96
C SER A 8 -36.93 -54.84 -35.11
N THR A 9 -35.58 -55.02 -35.05
CA THR A 9 -34.56 -55.57 -34.09
C THR A 9 -33.13 -55.02 -34.42
N GLY A 10 -31.97 -55.32 -33.77
CA GLY A 10 -31.59 -56.05 -32.53
C GLY A 10 -30.20 -56.76 -32.56
N THR A 11 -29.53 -56.91 -31.40
CA THR A 11 -28.40 -57.82 -31.01
C THR A 11 -26.95 -57.73 -31.58
N GLY A 12 -25.95 -57.85 -30.67
CA GLY A 12 -24.53 -58.24 -30.91
C GLY A 12 -23.49 -57.10 -30.96
N GLY A 13 -22.25 -57.18 -30.46
CA GLY A 13 -21.58 -58.18 -29.61
C GLY A 13 -20.04 -58.26 -29.78
N SER A 14 -19.26 -57.98 -28.72
CA SER A 14 -17.84 -58.37 -28.48
C SER A 14 -16.64 -57.55 -29.07
N SER A 15 -15.71 -57.22 -28.15
CA SER A 15 -14.22 -57.17 -28.23
C SER A 15 -13.44 -56.29 -29.23
N GLY A 16 -12.51 -55.47 -28.71
CA GLY A 16 -11.42 -54.82 -29.45
C GLY A 16 -10.51 -53.93 -28.57
N ASN A 17 -9.19 -54.13 -28.60
CA ASN A 17 -8.22 -53.48 -27.70
C ASN A 17 -7.83 -52.03 -28.07
N GLY A 18 -7.63 -51.20 -27.05
CA GLY A 18 -6.39 -50.42 -26.85
C GLY A 18 -6.09 -49.18 -27.72
N MET A 19 -6.27 -47.99 -27.14
CA MET A 19 -5.38 -46.83 -27.38
C MET A 19 -5.34 -45.94 -26.14
N MET A 20 -4.16 -45.40 -25.84
CA MET A 20 -3.90 -44.58 -24.63
C MET A 20 -4.44 -43.16 -24.81
N VAL A 21 -5.22 -42.66 -23.85
CA VAL A 21 -5.54 -41.23 -23.71
C VAL A 21 -5.30 -40.81 -22.27
N SER A 22 -4.24 -40.01 -22.06
CA SER A 22 -4.07 -39.21 -20.85
C SER A 22 -4.85 -37.91 -20.99
N PRO A 23 -5.68 -37.53 -20.01
CA PRO A 23 -5.89 -36.13 -19.67
C PRO A 23 -4.94 -35.73 -18.55
N ALA A 24 -4.50 -34.47 -18.58
CA ALA A 24 -3.59 -33.93 -17.59
C ALA A 24 -4.25 -33.77 -16.21
N ASN A 25 -3.38 -33.63 -15.22
CA ASN A 25 -3.69 -33.26 -13.85
C ASN A 25 -4.37 -31.88 -13.77
N ASP A 26 -5.71 -31.85 -13.85
CA ASP A 26 -6.52 -30.76 -13.30
C ASP A 26 -6.67 -30.96 -11.79
N ASN A 27 -5.55 -30.91 -11.08
CA ASN A 27 -5.57 -30.49 -9.69
C ASN A 27 -5.96 -29.01 -9.71
N ALA A 28 -7.27 -28.75 -9.77
CA ALA A 28 -7.86 -27.44 -9.66
C ALA A 28 -7.36 -26.83 -8.35
N THR A 29 -6.30 -26.04 -8.47
CA THR A 29 -5.82 -25.20 -7.39
C THR A 29 -7.02 -24.41 -6.92
N MET A 30 -7.37 -24.62 -5.66
CA MET A 30 -8.15 -23.66 -4.89
C MET A 30 -7.35 -22.36 -4.97
N ALA A 31 -7.64 -21.58 -6.00
CA ALA A 31 -7.10 -20.26 -6.18
C ALA A 31 -7.64 -19.50 -4.99
N THR A 32 -6.80 -19.34 -3.97
CA THR A 32 -6.94 -18.30 -2.98
C THR A 32 -7.07 -17.02 -3.78
N VAL A 33 -8.31 -16.56 -3.95
CA VAL A 33 -8.62 -15.25 -4.50
C VAL A 33 -8.04 -14.29 -3.47
N VAL A 34 -6.79 -13.88 -3.72
CA VAL A 34 -6.13 -12.82 -2.98
C VAL A 34 -6.90 -11.56 -3.37
N ASP A 35 -7.96 -11.29 -2.63
CA ASP A 35 -8.90 -10.19 -2.83
C ASP A 35 -8.06 -8.90 -2.78
N ASP A 36 -7.84 -8.27 -3.94
CA ASP A 36 -6.93 -7.13 -4.05
C ASP A 36 -7.49 -5.99 -3.18
N PRO A 37 -6.75 -5.49 -2.18
CA PRO A 37 -7.25 -4.46 -1.27
C PRO A 37 -7.72 -3.20 -2.02
N LYS A 38 -7.08 -2.89 -3.16
CA LYS A 38 -7.49 -1.78 -4.03
C LYS A 38 -8.80 -2.10 -4.77
N GLN A 39 -8.98 -3.31 -5.30
CA GLN A 39 -10.26 -3.75 -5.87
C GLN A 39 -11.39 -3.72 -4.84
N ASN A 40 -11.16 -4.14 -3.59
CA ASN A 40 -12.15 -4.09 -2.52
C ASN A 40 -12.53 -2.64 -2.15
N LEU A 41 -11.55 -1.74 -2.04
CA LEU A 41 -11.83 -0.31 -1.87
C LEU A 41 -12.66 0.27 -3.03
N ASN A 42 -12.36 -0.10 -4.28
CA ASN A 42 -13.16 0.34 -5.43
C ASN A 42 -14.61 -0.17 -5.39
N GLN A 43 -14.85 -1.39 -4.91
CA GLN A 43 -16.21 -1.90 -4.71
C GLN A 43 -16.99 -1.06 -3.69
N VAL A 44 -16.38 -0.73 -2.55
CA VAL A 44 -16.98 0.15 -1.52
C VAL A 44 -17.27 1.54 -2.10
N ILE A 45 -16.32 2.16 -2.81
CA ILE A 45 -16.50 3.47 -3.47
C ILE A 45 -17.69 3.44 -4.44
N ASN A 46 -17.78 2.42 -5.29
CA ASN A 46 -18.86 2.28 -6.26
C ASN A 46 -20.23 2.10 -5.57
N SER A 47 -20.30 1.33 -4.48
CA SER A 47 -21.52 1.19 -3.69
C SER A 47 -21.91 2.48 -2.97
N THR A 48 -20.95 3.26 -2.44
CA THR A 48 -21.20 4.59 -1.88
C THR A 48 -21.77 5.55 -2.93
N GLN A 49 -21.22 5.57 -4.15
CA GLN A 49 -21.74 6.37 -5.26
C GLN A 49 -23.16 5.94 -5.68
N LYS A 50 -23.43 4.63 -5.72
CA LYS A 50 -24.75 4.08 -6.03
C LYS A 50 -25.79 4.44 -4.95
N ASN A 51 -25.43 4.35 -3.67
CA ASN A 51 -26.26 4.80 -2.56
C ASN A 51 -26.61 6.29 -2.66
N LEU A 52 -25.63 7.16 -2.97
CA LEU A 52 -25.88 8.59 -3.19
C LEU A 52 -26.86 8.84 -4.35
N GLY A 53 -26.71 8.11 -5.47
CA GLY A 53 -27.64 8.19 -6.60
C GLY A 53 -29.06 7.72 -6.25
N LEU A 54 -29.20 6.63 -5.51
CA LEU A 54 -30.49 6.14 -5.02
C LEU A 54 -31.16 7.13 -4.07
N LEU A 55 -30.40 7.73 -3.15
CA LEU A 55 -30.90 8.74 -2.20
C LEU A 55 -31.35 10.02 -2.92
N HIS A 56 -30.59 10.51 -3.89
CA HIS A 56 -30.99 11.66 -4.71
C HIS A 56 -32.26 11.37 -5.51
N GLN A 57 -32.35 10.19 -6.13
CA GLN A 57 -33.51 9.80 -6.92
C GLN A 57 -34.76 9.54 -6.05
N LEU A 58 -34.58 9.10 -4.80
CA LEU A 58 -35.62 9.03 -3.78
C LEU A 58 -36.12 10.44 -3.43
N TYR A 59 -35.21 11.37 -3.13
CA TYR A 59 -35.52 12.79 -2.87
C TYR A 59 -36.35 13.42 -4.00
N LEU A 60 -35.97 13.23 -5.27
CA LEU A 60 -36.75 13.76 -6.42
C LEU A 60 -38.19 13.19 -6.47
N THR A 61 -38.34 11.90 -6.14
CA THR A 61 -39.64 11.20 -6.16
C THR A 61 -40.54 11.69 -5.03
N VAL A 62 -39.97 11.97 -3.85
CA VAL A 62 -40.70 12.53 -2.69
C VAL A 62 -41.05 14.01 -2.93
N SER A 63 -40.12 14.79 -3.50
CA SER A 63 -40.29 16.24 -3.70
C SER A 63 -41.39 16.60 -4.71
N SER A 64 -41.68 15.70 -5.65
CA SER A 64 -42.75 15.84 -6.66
C SER A 64 -43.81 14.74 -6.54
N PHE A 65 -44.05 14.26 -5.31
CA PHE A 65 -44.92 13.12 -5.06
C PHE A 65 -46.35 13.32 -5.57
N ASN A 66 -46.87 12.26 -6.20
CA ASN A 66 -48.24 12.14 -6.69
C ASN A 66 -48.66 10.66 -6.68
N ALA A 67 -49.95 10.37 -6.91
CA ALA A 67 -50.49 9.01 -6.84
C ALA A 67 -49.76 7.99 -7.75
N ALA A 68 -49.33 8.39 -8.96
CA ALA A 68 -48.61 7.51 -9.88
C ALA A 68 -47.17 7.18 -9.40
N SER A 69 -46.60 8.02 -8.52
CA SER A 69 -45.25 7.81 -7.95
C SER A 69 -45.22 6.87 -6.74
N GLN A 70 -46.37 6.41 -6.23
CA GLN A 70 -46.45 5.56 -5.02
C GLN A 70 -45.68 4.24 -5.16
N LEU A 71 -45.85 3.51 -6.27
CA LEU A 71 -45.13 2.25 -6.50
C LEU A 71 -43.62 2.48 -6.75
N PRO A 72 -43.20 3.43 -7.62
CA PRO A 72 -41.79 3.83 -7.75
C PRO A 72 -41.12 4.23 -6.42
N LEU A 73 -41.82 4.94 -5.54
CA LEU A 73 -41.31 5.33 -4.23
C LEU A 73 -40.92 4.11 -3.38
N LEU A 74 -41.82 3.12 -3.28
CA LEU A 74 -41.57 1.88 -2.54
C LEU A 74 -40.42 1.07 -3.15
N GLN A 75 -40.35 0.98 -4.48
CA GLN A 75 -39.25 0.31 -5.18
C GLN A 75 -37.90 0.99 -4.91
N ARG A 76 -37.84 2.33 -4.91
CA ARG A 76 -36.62 3.09 -4.60
C ARG A 76 -36.18 2.95 -3.15
N LEU A 77 -37.12 2.96 -2.20
CA LEU A 77 -36.84 2.74 -0.78
C LEU A 77 -36.22 1.35 -0.58
N ASN A 78 -36.84 0.30 -1.11
CA ASN A 78 -36.31 -1.07 -1.03
C ASN A 78 -34.94 -1.21 -1.73
N SER A 79 -34.72 -0.51 -2.84
CA SER A 79 -33.43 -0.50 -3.55
C SER A 79 -32.32 0.14 -2.69
N LEU A 80 -32.63 1.22 -1.98
CA LEU A 80 -31.68 1.88 -1.07
C LEU A 80 -31.35 0.98 0.13
N VAL A 81 -32.34 0.32 0.74
CA VAL A 81 -32.10 -0.61 1.87
C VAL A 81 -31.23 -1.80 1.44
N LEU A 82 -31.49 -2.37 0.26
CA LEU A 82 -30.68 -3.47 -0.29
C LEU A 82 -29.24 -3.03 -0.61
N GLU A 83 -29.03 -1.82 -1.11
CA GLU A 83 -27.69 -1.31 -1.42
C GLU A 83 -26.91 -0.91 -0.16
N LEU A 84 -27.57 -0.45 0.91
CA LEU A 84 -26.93 -0.21 2.21
C LEU A 84 -26.46 -1.52 2.86
N ASP A 85 -27.29 -2.58 2.82
CA ASP A 85 -26.89 -3.92 3.26
C ASP A 85 -25.72 -4.49 2.42
N ASN A 86 -25.71 -4.23 1.10
CA ASN A 86 -24.59 -4.59 0.23
C ASN A 86 -23.30 -3.84 0.62
N MET A 87 -23.39 -2.52 0.85
CA MET A 87 -22.27 -1.67 1.24
C MET A 87 -21.60 -2.15 2.54
N VAL A 88 -22.39 -2.57 3.53
CA VAL A 88 -21.86 -3.15 4.79
C VAL A 88 -21.04 -4.40 4.51
N LYS A 89 -21.56 -5.34 3.71
CA LYS A 89 -20.86 -6.58 3.33
C LYS A 89 -19.59 -6.35 2.51
N LEU A 90 -19.56 -5.29 1.69
CA LEU A 90 -18.35 -4.86 1.00
C LEU A 90 -17.32 -4.23 1.95
N SER A 91 -17.79 -3.50 2.97
CA SER A 91 -16.90 -2.85 3.96
C SER A 91 -16.13 -3.83 4.83
N GLU A 92 -16.71 -5.01 5.14
CA GLU A 92 -16.04 -6.10 5.88
C GLU A 92 -14.74 -6.57 5.20
N LYS A 93 -14.64 -6.40 3.89
CA LYS A 93 -13.46 -6.77 3.07
C LYS A 93 -12.44 -5.62 2.92
N CYS A 94 -12.74 -4.43 3.42
CA CYS A 94 -11.95 -3.22 3.24
C CYS A 94 -11.18 -2.88 4.52
N ASN A 95 -10.13 -3.65 4.81
CA ASN A 95 -9.37 -3.54 6.06
C ASN A 95 -8.33 -2.39 6.04
N ILE A 96 -8.80 -1.15 5.89
CA ILE A 96 -7.98 0.07 5.88
C ILE A 96 -8.06 0.77 7.25
N GLN A 97 -6.91 1.11 7.83
CA GLN A 97 -6.87 1.95 9.03
C GLN A 97 -6.83 3.43 8.65
N VAL A 98 -7.70 4.22 9.26
CA VAL A 98 -7.80 5.68 9.08
C VAL A 98 -7.49 6.37 10.41
N PRO A 99 -6.52 7.30 10.48
CA PRO A 99 -6.26 8.08 11.70
C PRO A 99 -7.46 8.92 12.12
N MET A 100 -7.70 9.05 13.43
CA MET A 100 -8.84 9.83 13.96
C MET A 100 -8.77 11.31 13.58
N GLU A 101 -7.58 11.85 13.39
CA GLU A 101 -7.36 13.23 12.93
C GLU A 101 -7.93 13.44 11.52
N VAL A 102 -7.91 12.43 10.66
CA VAL A 102 -8.51 12.48 9.31
C VAL A 102 -10.03 12.51 9.40
N LEU A 103 -10.62 11.75 10.33
CA LEU A 103 -12.07 11.78 10.57
C LEU A 103 -12.53 13.15 11.09
N ASN A 104 -11.80 13.72 12.05
CA ASN A 104 -12.09 15.07 12.58
C ASN A 104 -12.05 16.14 11.48
N LEU A 105 -11.13 16.05 10.51
CA LEU A 105 -11.10 16.96 9.36
C LEU A 105 -12.34 16.83 8.47
N ILE A 106 -12.86 15.60 8.29
CA ILE A 106 -14.07 15.34 7.51
C ILE A 106 -15.30 15.93 8.22
N ASP A 107 -15.43 15.71 9.54
CA ASP A 107 -16.53 16.26 10.35
C ASP A 107 -16.52 17.80 10.39
N ASP A 108 -15.33 18.41 10.42
CA ASP A 108 -15.12 19.86 10.28
C ASP A 108 -15.39 20.41 8.86
N GLY A 109 -15.63 19.54 7.86
CA GLY A 109 -15.80 19.93 6.46
C GLY A 109 -14.52 20.40 5.77
N LYS A 110 -13.34 20.04 6.29
CA LYS A 110 -12.01 20.36 5.74
C LYS A 110 -11.51 19.27 4.78
N ASN A 111 -10.44 19.57 4.04
CA ASN A 111 -9.81 18.58 3.18
C ASN A 111 -8.95 17.61 4.03
N PRO A 112 -9.21 16.28 4.04
CA PRO A 112 -8.39 15.30 4.74
C PRO A 112 -6.91 15.26 4.31
N ASP A 113 -6.56 15.72 3.09
CA ASP A 113 -5.17 15.82 2.62
C ASP A 113 -4.32 16.77 3.47
N GLU A 114 -4.94 17.67 4.24
CA GLU A 114 -4.29 18.53 5.22
C GLU A 114 -3.47 17.73 6.23
N PHE A 115 -4.03 16.64 6.76
CA PHE A 115 -3.32 15.74 7.66
C PHE A 115 -2.09 15.10 6.99
N THR A 116 -2.27 14.57 5.77
CA THR A 116 -1.18 13.95 5.00
C THR A 116 -0.04 14.94 4.75
N ARG A 117 -0.38 16.16 4.33
CA ARG A 117 0.56 17.26 4.10
C ARG A 117 1.31 17.66 5.38
N ASP A 118 0.61 17.76 6.50
CA ASP A 118 1.20 18.18 7.77
C ASP A 118 2.09 17.09 8.39
N VAL A 119 1.74 15.81 8.23
CA VAL A 119 2.61 14.67 8.58
C VAL A 119 3.89 14.68 7.75
N ILE A 120 3.80 14.91 6.44
CA ILE A 120 4.96 15.02 5.54
C ILE A 120 5.85 16.21 5.94
N ASN A 121 5.26 17.38 6.16
CA ASN A 121 6.00 18.59 6.59
C ASN A 121 6.66 18.39 7.97
N SER A 122 5.98 17.75 8.91
CA SER A 122 6.52 17.39 10.23
C SER A 122 7.70 16.43 10.10
N CYS A 123 7.62 15.45 9.21
CA CYS A 123 8.72 14.52 8.89
C CYS A 123 9.94 15.26 8.31
N ILE A 124 9.72 16.12 7.31
CA ILE A 124 10.76 16.95 6.68
C ILE A 124 11.46 17.85 7.73
N SER A 125 10.69 18.53 8.58
CA SER A 125 11.21 19.39 9.64
C SER A 125 12.02 18.59 10.67
N LYS A 126 11.47 17.48 11.18
CA LYS A 126 12.17 16.58 12.13
C LYS A 126 13.45 15.99 11.53
N ASN A 127 13.46 15.65 10.24
CA ASN A 127 14.65 15.17 9.55
C ASN A 127 15.74 16.26 9.49
N GLN A 128 15.39 17.48 9.09
CA GLN A 128 16.33 18.62 9.07
C GLN A 128 16.88 18.94 10.47
N ILE A 129 16.04 18.97 11.50
CA ILE A 129 16.45 19.19 12.89
C ILE A 129 17.39 18.07 13.36
N THR A 130 17.08 16.81 13.02
CA THR A 130 17.92 15.66 13.39
C THR A 130 19.28 15.73 12.71
N LYS A 131 19.32 16.06 11.41
CA LYS A 131 20.57 16.31 10.69
C LYS A 131 21.37 17.45 11.29
N GLY A 132 20.73 18.59 11.58
CA GLY A 132 21.37 19.76 12.21
C GLY A 132 21.99 19.42 13.57
N LYS A 133 21.28 18.66 14.42
CA LYS A 133 21.82 18.13 15.68
C LYS A 133 23.02 17.22 15.44
N THR A 134 22.92 16.26 14.51
CA THR A 134 24.02 15.35 14.16
C THR A 134 25.26 16.11 13.68
N ASP A 135 25.09 17.11 12.81
CA ASP A 135 26.19 17.90 12.27
C ASP A 135 26.79 18.84 13.32
N ALA A 136 25.99 19.39 14.25
CA ALA A 136 26.49 20.11 15.42
C ALA A 136 27.33 19.21 16.35
N PHE A 137 26.89 17.98 16.65
CA PHE A 137 27.68 17.02 17.42
C PHE A 137 28.98 16.61 16.72
N LYS A 138 28.97 16.45 15.38
CA LYS A 138 30.20 16.24 14.60
C LYS A 138 31.15 17.44 14.70
N GLY A 139 30.63 18.66 14.61
CA GLY A 139 31.40 19.90 14.74
C GLY A 139 32.06 20.04 16.12
N LEU A 140 31.27 19.89 17.20
CA LEU A 140 31.76 19.91 18.58
C LEU A 140 32.86 18.84 18.80
N ARG A 141 32.62 17.61 18.34
CA ARG A 141 33.61 16.52 18.43
C ARG A 141 34.89 16.84 17.68
N LYS A 142 34.79 17.44 16.50
CA LYS A 142 35.95 17.84 15.69
C LYS A 142 36.78 18.88 16.45
N HIS A 143 36.15 19.96 16.89
CA HIS A 143 36.84 21.05 17.58
C HIS A 143 37.48 20.59 18.91
N LEU A 144 36.78 19.77 19.70
CA LEU A 144 37.34 19.20 20.93
C LEU A 144 38.58 18.33 20.67
N LEU A 145 38.60 17.58 19.56
CA LEU A 145 39.78 16.80 19.17
C LEU A 145 40.93 17.70 18.71
N GLU A 146 40.67 18.79 17.99
CA GLU A 146 41.69 19.75 17.55
C GLU A 146 42.38 20.46 18.73
N GLU A 147 41.63 20.83 19.78
CA GLU A 147 42.19 21.43 21.02
C GLU A 147 42.97 20.40 21.86
N LEU A 148 42.46 19.17 21.97
CA LEU A 148 43.16 18.09 22.67
C LEU A 148 44.45 17.69 21.95
N GLU A 149 44.47 17.66 20.62
CA GLU A 149 45.66 17.26 19.82
C GLU A 149 46.83 18.24 20.00
N GLN A 150 46.56 19.52 20.29
CA GLN A 150 47.60 20.51 20.63
C GLN A 150 48.11 20.38 22.08
N THR A 151 47.31 19.82 22.99
CA THR A 151 47.63 19.79 24.43
C THR A 151 48.13 18.42 24.91
N PHE A 152 47.63 17.34 24.31
CA PHE A 152 47.77 15.94 24.72
C PHE A 152 47.80 15.02 23.48
N PRO A 153 48.88 15.06 22.67
CA PRO A 153 48.92 14.39 21.36
C PRO A 153 48.90 12.84 21.48
N ASP A 154 49.62 12.28 22.46
CA ASP A 154 49.73 10.83 22.64
C ASP A 154 48.39 10.20 23.07
N GLU A 155 47.65 10.90 23.93
CA GLU A 155 46.31 10.50 24.38
C GLU A 155 45.27 10.57 23.25
N VAL A 156 45.39 11.54 22.34
CA VAL A 156 44.52 11.66 21.17
C VAL A 156 44.74 10.51 20.20
N GLU A 157 45.98 10.05 20.00
CA GLU A 157 46.25 8.90 19.14
C GLU A 157 45.67 7.61 19.74
N SER A 158 45.87 7.36 21.05
CA SER A 158 45.22 6.24 21.75
C SER A 158 43.69 6.27 21.63
N TYR A 159 43.07 7.46 21.74
CA TYR A 159 41.64 7.63 21.52
C TYR A 159 41.21 7.31 20.07
N ARG A 160 42.03 7.68 19.07
CA ARG A 160 41.78 7.37 17.64
C ARG A 160 41.80 5.87 17.41
N GLU A 161 42.76 5.15 17.98
CA GLU A 161 42.84 3.68 17.92
C GLU A 161 41.61 3.00 18.55
N ILE A 162 41.26 3.35 19.80
CA ILE A 162 40.10 2.79 20.52
C ILE A 162 38.81 3.03 19.73
N ARG A 163 38.65 4.23 19.16
CA ARG A 163 37.49 4.58 18.32
C ARG A 163 37.45 3.74 17.03
N ALA A 164 38.59 3.54 16.38
CA ALA A 164 38.68 2.75 15.14
C ALA A 164 38.33 1.28 15.41
N ALA A 165 38.89 0.69 16.47
CA ALA A 165 38.57 -0.66 16.92
C ALA A 165 37.07 -0.82 17.24
N SER A 166 36.50 0.12 18.01
CA SER A 166 35.07 0.13 18.36
C SER A 166 34.16 0.21 17.13
N ALA A 167 34.53 1.03 16.14
CA ALA A 167 33.77 1.17 14.89
C ALA A 167 33.88 -0.06 13.98
N ALA A 168 35.03 -0.75 13.99
CA ALA A 168 35.22 -2.00 13.27
C ALA A 168 34.41 -3.15 13.89
N GLU A 169 34.41 -3.26 15.22
CA GLU A 169 33.65 -4.28 15.94
C GLU A 169 32.13 -4.08 15.77
N LEU A 170 31.63 -2.85 15.85
CA LEU A 170 30.22 -2.54 15.58
C LEU A 170 29.79 -2.97 14.15
N LYS A 171 30.66 -2.72 13.14
CA LYS A 171 30.42 -3.19 11.76
C LYS A 171 30.44 -4.72 11.65
N ARG A 172 31.31 -5.39 12.41
CA ARG A 172 31.42 -6.86 12.40
C ARG A 172 30.19 -7.52 13.04
N GLN A 173 29.69 -6.96 14.13
CA GLN A 173 28.43 -7.39 14.77
C GLN A 173 27.22 -7.16 13.86
N GLN A 174 27.13 -5.99 13.21
CA GLN A 174 26.09 -5.75 12.19
C GLN A 174 26.16 -6.77 11.05
N ALA A 175 27.36 -7.08 10.53
CA ALA A 175 27.53 -8.09 9.49
C ALA A 175 27.14 -9.51 9.95
N GLN A 176 27.45 -9.89 11.20
CA GLN A 176 27.08 -11.20 11.76
C GLN A 176 25.57 -11.32 12.05
N SER A 177 24.88 -10.21 12.34
CA SER A 177 23.41 -10.19 12.46
C SER A 177 22.66 -10.32 11.13
N MET A 178 23.35 -10.23 9.99
CA MET A 178 22.77 -10.32 8.64
C MET A 178 22.98 -11.71 8.01
N MET A 179 22.16 -12.70 8.38
CA MET A 179 22.00 -13.98 7.67
C MET A 179 20.51 -14.28 7.41
N PRO A 180 20.13 -15.30 6.60
CA PRO A 180 19.93 -15.06 5.19
C PRO A 180 18.52 -15.49 4.76
N ASN A 181 17.53 -14.63 4.98
CA ASN A 181 16.29 -14.68 4.21
C ASN A 181 15.89 -13.24 3.89
N GLY A 182 15.48 -13.01 2.64
CA GLY A 182 15.38 -11.66 2.11
C GLY A 182 14.27 -10.86 2.78
N ASP A 183 14.63 -9.70 3.37
CA ASP A 183 14.08 -8.47 2.82
C ASP A 183 14.97 -7.22 3.00
N MET A 184 14.57 -6.18 2.28
CA MET A 184 15.37 -5.15 1.61
C MET A 184 16.43 -4.31 2.35
N LYS A 185 17.48 -3.98 1.57
CA LYS A 185 18.43 -2.87 1.76
C LYS A 185 17.71 -1.53 2.06
N VAL A 186 17.94 -0.93 3.23
CA VAL A 186 17.63 0.51 3.47
C VAL A 186 18.82 1.30 4.03
N LEU A 187 19.67 0.70 4.86
CA LEU A 187 20.71 1.43 5.61
C LEU A 187 21.99 1.83 4.85
N LYS A 188 22.30 1.23 3.69
CA LYS A 188 23.54 1.55 2.94
C LYS A 188 23.51 2.87 2.14
N SER A 189 22.39 3.62 2.16
CA SER A 189 22.25 4.85 1.35
C SER A 189 22.85 6.11 2.00
N LEU A 190 22.97 6.14 3.33
CA LEU A 190 23.26 7.37 4.09
C LEU A 190 24.75 7.76 4.13
N ASP A 191 25.67 6.81 4.08
CA ASP A 191 27.12 7.10 4.11
C ASP A 191 27.71 7.46 2.72
N ALA A 192 27.00 7.17 1.63
CA ALA A 192 27.49 7.37 0.26
C ALA A 192 27.15 8.75 -0.35
N HIS A 193 26.17 9.48 0.21
CA HIS A 193 25.67 10.73 -0.37
C HIS A 193 26.04 11.97 0.44
N SER A 194 27.34 12.17 0.62
CA SER A 194 27.86 13.52 0.78
C SER A 194 27.68 14.30 -0.52
N ASN A 195 26.60 15.08 -0.59
CA ASN A 195 26.42 16.26 -1.45
C ASN A 195 25.90 16.08 -2.90
N PRO A 196 24.58 15.85 -3.10
CA PRO A 196 23.92 16.04 -4.40
C PRO A 196 23.76 17.52 -4.84
N LEU A 197 24.05 18.49 -3.96
CA LEU A 197 23.92 19.94 -4.23
C LEU A 197 25.17 20.59 -4.86
N LYS A 198 26.27 19.84 -5.05
CA LYS A 198 27.44 20.32 -5.80
C LYS A 198 27.35 20.08 -7.32
N GLN A 199 26.61 19.05 -7.76
CA GLN A 199 26.49 18.76 -9.20
C GLN A 199 25.57 19.76 -9.92
N SER A 200 24.56 20.32 -9.24
CA SER A 200 23.67 21.33 -9.82
C SER A 200 24.32 22.71 -9.97
N LYS A 201 25.47 23.01 -9.33
CA LYS A 201 26.19 24.28 -9.58
C LYS A 201 27.25 24.19 -10.68
N LEU A 202 27.80 23.01 -10.96
CA LEU A 202 28.89 22.88 -11.95
C LEU A 202 28.42 22.85 -13.42
N ASN A 203 27.11 22.76 -13.66
CA ASN A 203 26.53 22.68 -15.01
C ASN A 203 25.96 24.00 -15.56
N LEU A 204 25.93 25.09 -14.78
CA LEU A 204 25.48 26.40 -15.28
C LEU A 204 26.64 27.33 -15.69
N GLU A 205 27.87 27.09 -15.21
CA GLU A 205 29.07 27.87 -15.57
C GLU A 205 29.81 27.36 -16.83
N ARG A 206 29.27 26.35 -17.54
CA ARG A 206 29.82 25.90 -18.84
C ARG A 206 28.84 26.10 -19.99
N LYS A 207 28.42 27.35 -20.18
CA LYS A 207 27.88 27.84 -21.45
C LYS A 207 28.80 28.95 -21.98
N PRO A 208 29.72 28.66 -22.92
CA PRO A 208 30.41 29.72 -23.65
C PRO A 208 29.44 30.49 -24.55
N SER A 209 29.85 31.70 -24.95
CA SER A 209 29.13 32.60 -25.86
C SER A 209 28.77 31.96 -27.21
#